data_AF-A0A433EX44-F1
#
_entry.id   AF-A0A433EX44-F1
#
_cell.length_a   1.000
_cell.length_b   1.000
_cell.length_c   1.000
_cell.angle_alpha   90.00
_cell.angle_beta   90.00
_cell.angle_gamma   90.00
#
_symmetry.space_group_name_H-M   'P 1'
#
loop_
_entity.id
_entity.type
_entity.pdbx_description
1 polymer ?
#
loop_
_entity_poly.entity_id
_entity_poly.type
_entity_poly.pdbx_seq_one_letter_code
_entity_poly.pdbx_strand_id
1 'polypeptide(L)'
;MSPREGSVTRRALSYRRVNVRLRWKRFFATTAPGELGLYTYRAHYLAMIGFGIFGVAHLIEVLPIYAQQQQSLRGWYAVFVVALAVLTGFTLFYGLRHSVRPWVFLVYTAVVAAGIFALPLAWTGGSMPQNPWISGFIILAVGAAAVLWSPKAAVLYMVLLEFVYAVIVSRVITVEDSAEPWLAAGLSRMVFGFMLVVVLAVGKRGVEKMDIDYAEALSQTLAMRRNRSETADQERIDRLIHDNVMAALLDASRSRGPLSRQTRQLASRALDVLAEESSRSTGSHTVMVHVLMDELMDALAPWRSRVRFTNLRGPMRPVGEPRVFVPAYVAHGLTQAVTEAVSNSARHSGSELTTVSMEGALCEPTRINPEGFYLRFTISDDGRGFNYHDIPGRRLGVRVSIVENIEAIGGAVDLDTAPGRGTRVTLTWPRDATA
;
A
#
# COMPACT_ATOMS: atom_id res chain seq x y z
N MET A 1 -10.39 -46.07 -43.89
CA MET A 1 -9.23 -45.85 -43.01
C MET A 1 -8.87 -44.37 -43.11
N SER A 2 -9.29 -43.57 -42.13
CA SER A 2 -9.05 -42.11 -42.06
C SER A 2 -8.43 -41.82 -40.67
N PRO A 3 -7.37 -40.99 -40.56
CA PRO A 3 -6.66 -40.78 -39.31
C PRO A 3 -7.39 -39.77 -38.42
N ARG A 4 -7.50 -40.10 -37.12
CA ARG A 4 -8.03 -39.24 -36.06
C ARG A 4 -7.02 -38.14 -35.71
N GLU A 5 -7.40 -36.89 -35.91
CA GLU A 5 -6.73 -35.72 -35.34
C GLU A 5 -7.04 -35.63 -33.83
N GLY A 6 -5.98 -35.59 -33.02
CA GLY A 6 -6.08 -35.39 -31.58
C GLY A 6 -6.29 -33.92 -31.23
N SER A 7 -7.44 -33.60 -30.64
CA SER A 7 -7.77 -32.27 -30.16
C SER A 7 -7.07 -31.97 -28.83
N VAL A 8 -6.05 -31.11 -28.87
CA VAL A 8 -5.41 -30.54 -27.69
C VAL A 8 -6.36 -29.50 -27.09
N THR A 9 -6.98 -29.85 -25.96
CA THR A 9 -7.86 -28.96 -25.19
C THR A 9 -7.03 -27.91 -24.44
N ARG A 10 -7.04 -26.66 -24.92
CA ARG A 10 -6.53 -25.50 -24.18
C ARG A 10 -7.36 -25.31 -22.90
N ARG A 11 -6.78 -25.62 -21.73
CA ARG A 11 -7.33 -25.21 -20.43
C ARG A 11 -7.24 -23.67 -20.32
N ALA A 12 -8.36 -23.00 -20.51
CA ALA A 12 -8.50 -21.59 -20.17
C ALA A 12 -8.35 -21.43 -18.64
N LEU A 13 -7.27 -20.75 -18.21
CA LEU A 13 -7.10 -20.31 -16.83
C LEU A 13 -8.23 -19.32 -16.50
N SER A 14 -9.22 -19.78 -15.74
CA SER A 14 -10.29 -18.93 -15.23
C SER A 14 -9.71 -17.98 -14.19
N TYR A 15 -9.39 -16.75 -14.60
CA TYR A 15 -9.11 -15.67 -13.66
C TYR A 15 -10.35 -15.45 -12.80
N ARG A 16 -10.25 -15.82 -11.52
CA ARG A 16 -11.26 -15.54 -10.50
C ARG A 16 -11.37 -14.02 -10.38
N ARG A 17 -12.36 -13.40 -11.04
CA ARG A 17 -12.67 -11.98 -10.85
C ARG A 17 -12.87 -11.73 -9.36
N VAL A 18 -11.90 -11.09 -8.71
CA VAL A 18 -12.07 -10.58 -7.36
C VAL A 18 -13.19 -9.56 -7.46
N ASN A 19 -14.31 -9.85 -6.82
CA ASN A 19 -15.46 -8.96 -6.79
C ASN A 19 -15.06 -7.71 -5.99
N VAL A 20 -14.67 -6.63 -6.67
CA VAL A 20 -14.34 -5.32 -6.07
C VAL A 20 -15.63 -4.55 -5.69
N ARG A 21 -16.76 -5.24 -5.49
CA ARG A 21 -17.92 -4.62 -4.85
C ARG A 21 -17.65 -4.58 -3.34
N LEU A 22 -17.04 -3.49 -2.90
CA LEU A 22 -16.94 -3.08 -1.50
C LEU A 22 -18.32 -3.22 -0.84
N ARG A 23 -18.52 -4.31 -0.10
CA ARG A 23 -19.73 -4.52 0.69
C ARG A 23 -19.71 -3.52 1.83
N TRP A 24 -20.79 -2.74 1.93
CA TRP A 24 -21.13 -1.78 3.00
C TRP A 24 -20.80 -2.21 4.44
N LYS A 25 -20.62 -3.51 4.71
CA LYS A 25 -20.46 -4.10 6.04
C LYS A 25 -19.07 -3.93 6.69
N ARG A 26 -18.05 -3.38 6.02
CA ARG A 26 -16.68 -3.24 6.59
C ARG A 26 -16.26 -1.82 6.99
N PHE A 27 -17.18 -0.85 6.96
CA PHE A 27 -16.89 0.56 7.27
C PHE A 27 -16.50 0.84 8.73
N PHE A 28 -16.62 -0.14 9.65
CA PHE A 28 -16.46 0.04 11.09
C PHE A 28 -15.17 -0.54 11.69
N ALA A 29 -14.36 -1.26 10.91
CA ALA A 29 -13.04 -1.67 11.37
C ALA A 29 -12.04 -0.55 11.05
N THR A 30 -11.14 -0.23 11.98
CA THR A 30 -9.99 0.66 11.77
C THR A 30 -9.34 0.35 10.43
N THR A 31 -9.65 1.15 9.41
CA THR A 31 -9.41 0.74 8.03
C THR A 31 -7.94 0.99 7.71
N ALA A 32 -7.14 -0.08 7.75
CA ALA A 32 -5.78 -0.02 7.24
C ALA A 32 -5.82 0.39 5.75
N PRO A 33 -4.81 1.13 5.24
CA PRO A 33 -4.77 1.63 3.86
C PRO A 33 -5.01 0.56 2.78
N GLY A 34 -4.69 -0.70 3.08
CA GLY A 34 -4.85 -1.83 2.16
C GLY A 34 -6.30 -2.22 1.84
N GLU A 35 -7.28 -1.87 2.68
CA GLU A 35 -8.69 -2.23 2.43
C GLU A 35 -9.51 -1.16 1.70
N LEU A 36 -9.13 0.11 1.79
CA LEU A 36 -9.87 1.24 1.18
C LEU A 36 -9.36 1.64 -0.21
N GLY A 37 -8.11 1.33 -0.56
CA GLY A 37 -7.42 1.95 -1.69
C GLY A 37 -6.68 3.22 -1.26
N LEU A 38 -5.56 3.52 -1.92
CA LEU A 38 -4.63 4.57 -1.49
C LEU A 38 -5.27 5.95 -1.57
N TYR A 39 -5.94 6.27 -2.68
CA TYR A 39 -6.55 7.59 -2.87
C TYR A 39 -7.79 7.75 -1.99
N THR A 40 -8.58 6.69 -1.83
CA THR A 40 -9.73 6.68 -0.93
C THR A 40 -9.30 6.89 0.51
N TYR A 41 -8.26 6.22 1.00
CA TYR A 41 -7.73 6.45 2.34
C TYR A 41 -7.28 7.90 2.53
N ARG A 42 -6.60 8.47 1.52
CA ARG A 42 -6.18 9.88 1.53
C ARG A 42 -7.33 10.86 1.59
N ALA A 43 -8.37 10.63 0.80
CA ALA A 43 -9.56 11.47 0.80
C ALA A 43 -10.25 11.49 2.19
N HIS A 44 -10.24 10.38 2.93
CA HIS A 44 -10.88 10.31 4.24
C HIS A 44 -10.14 11.13 5.31
N TYR A 45 -8.81 11.03 5.42
CA TYR A 45 -8.09 11.85 6.40
C TYR A 45 -8.07 13.33 5.99
N LEU A 46 -8.08 13.65 4.68
CA LEU A 46 -8.24 15.03 4.20
C LEU A 46 -9.63 15.58 4.54
N ALA A 47 -10.68 14.77 4.41
CA ALA A 47 -12.02 15.13 4.86
C ALA A 47 -12.06 15.40 6.37
N MET A 48 -11.32 14.64 7.19
CA MET A 48 -11.18 14.91 8.62
C MET A 48 -10.52 16.25 8.92
N ILE A 49 -9.43 16.58 8.21
CA ILE A 49 -8.76 17.88 8.36
C ILE A 49 -9.71 19.01 7.94
N GLY A 50 -10.31 18.91 6.75
CA GLY A 50 -11.24 19.92 6.25
C GLY A 50 -12.42 20.13 7.19
N PHE A 51 -13.04 19.04 7.64
CA PHE A 51 -14.12 19.09 8.62
C PHE A 51 -13.69 19.75 9.94
N GLY A 52 -12.50 19.40 10.43
CA GLY A 52 -11.93 20.00 11.63
C GLY A 52 -11.73 21.51 11.50
N ILE A 53 -11.20 21.98 10.38
CA ILE A 53 -11.01 23.42 10.09
C ILE A 53 -12.36 24.14 10.08
N PHE A 54 -13.35 23.60 9.35
CA PHE A 54 -14.70 24.18 9.31
C PHE A 54 -15.39 24.14 10.68
N GLY A 55 -15.18 23.07 11.46
CA GLY A 55 -15.70 22.94 12.82
C GLY A 55 -15.13 24.01 13.76
N VAL A 56 -13.82 24.30 13.69
CA VAL A 56 -13.20 25.39 14.46
C VAL A 56 -13.76 26.74 14.06
N ALA A 57 -13.92 27.00 12.76
CA ALA A 57 -14.51 28.24 12.28
C ALA A 57 -15.94 28.43 12.80
N HIS A 58 -16.77 27.39 12.73
CA HIS A 58 -18.14 27.43 13.26
C HIS A 58 -18.20 27.55 14.79
N LEU A 59 -17.26 26.93 15.52
CA LEU A 59 -17.17 27.12 16.96
C LEU A 59 -16.90 28.58 17.32
N ILE A 60 -16.00 29.25 16.59
CA ILE A 60 -15.72 30.68 16.78
C ILE A 60 -16.96 31.52 16.46
N GLU A 61 -17.65 31.23 15.35
CA GLU A 61 -18.87 31.92 14.94
C GLU A 61 -20.01 31.77 15.97
N VAL A 62 -20.11 30.60 16.61
CA VAL A 62 -21.18 30.30 17.58
C VAL A 62 -20.97 30.97 18.93
N LEU A 63 -19.74 31.28 19.36
CA LEU A 63 -19.48 31.88 20.66
C LEU A 63 -20.32 33.13 21.00
N PRO A 64 -20.41 34.16 20.13
CA PRO A 64 -21.26 35.33 20.41
C PRO A 64 -22.75 34.98 20.46
N ILE A 65 -23.22 34.06 19.60
CA ILE A 65 -24.61 33.59 19.58
C ILE A 65 -24.93 32.87 20.90
N TYR A 66 -24.05 31.98 21.32
CA TYR A 66 -24.16 31.24 22.57
C TYR A 66 -24.19 32.19 23.78
N ALA A 67 -23.32 33.21 23.81
CA ALA A 67 -23.27 34.20 24.88
C ALA A 67 -24.60 34.96 25.04
N GLN A 68 -25.24 35.33 23.93
CA GLN A 68 -26.56 36.00 23.95
C GLN A 68 -27.69 35.08 24.42
N GLN A 69 -27.58 33.77 24.18
CA GLN A 69 -28.62 32.79 24.48
C GLN A 69 -28.52 32.16 25.88
N GLN A 70 -27.49 32.50 26.68
CA GLN A 70 -27.26 31.89 28.01
C GLN A 70 -28.41 32.09 29.00
N GLN A 71 -29.18 33.17 28.86
CA GLN A 71 -30.33 33.45 29.74
C GLN A 71 -31.60 32.69 29.31
N SER A 72 -31.72 32.38 28.01
CA SER A 72 -32.87 31.68 27.41
C SER A 72 -32.70 30.15 27.42
N LEU A 73 -31.53 29.64 27.80
CA LEU A 73 -31.19 28.23 27.82
C LEU A 73 -30.62 27.82 29.18
N ARG A 74 -30.99 26.62 29.65
CA ARG A 74 -30.46 26.04 30.88
C ARG A 74 -28.98 25.71 30.72
N GLY A 75 -28.19 25.98 31.77
CA GLY A 75 -26.72 25.83 31.73
C GLY A 75 -26.20 24.43 31.36
N TRP A 76 -26.97 23.36 31.62
CA TRP A 76 -26.58 21.99 31.22
C TRP A 76 -26.46 21.81 29.70
N TYR A 77 -27.15 22.65 28.91
CA TYR A 77 -27.12 22.58 27.46
C TYR A 77 -25.73 22.92 26.87
N ALA A 78 -24.86 23.55 27.67
CA ALA A 78 -23.46 23.78 27.35
C ALA A 78 -22.68 22.49 27.04
N VAL A 79 -23.14 21.33 27.53
CA VAL A 79 -22.50 20.03 27.26
C VAL A 79 -22.41 19.75 25.76
N PHE A 80 -23.39 20.17 24.95
CA PHE A 80 -23.38 19.93 23.51
C PHE A 80 -22.32 20.76 22.78
N VAL A 81 -22.14 22.03 23.13
CA VAL A 81 -21.09 22.87 22.49
C VAL A 81 -19.70 22.36 22.87
N VAL A 82 -19.51 21.92 24.11
CA VAL A 82 -18.26 21.29 24.57
C VAL A 82 -18.01 19.96 23.84
N ALA A 83 -19.03 19.12 23.70
CA ALA A 83 -18.91 17.85 22.97
C ALA A 83 -18.54 18.08 21.50
N LEU A 84 -19.15 19.06 20.83
CA LEU A 84 -18.81 19.43 19.44
C LEU A 84 -17.39 19.98 19.33
N ALA A 85 -16.93 20.77 20.31
CA ALA A 85 -15.54 21.23 20.37
C ALA A 85 -14.55 20.07 20.51
N VAL A 86 -14.81 19.12 21.40
CA VAL A 86 -13.97 17.92 21.58
C VAL A 86 -13.94 17.07 20.31
N LEU A 87 -15.09 16.83 19.68
CA LEU A 87 -15.17 16.04 18.44
C LEU A 87 -14.44 16.73 17.29
N THR A 88 -14.52 18.06 17.20
CA THR A 88 -13.75 18.87 16.24
C THR A 88 -12.24 18.76 16.51
N GLY A 89 -11.82 18.75 17.77
CA GLY A 89 -10.44 18.44 18.15
C GLY A 89 -10.00 17.05 17.70
N PHE A 90 -10.86 16.04 17.85
CA PHE A 90 -10.57 14.69 17.38
C PHE A 90 -10.47 14.59 15.85
N THR A 91 -11.34 15.25 15.09
CA THR A 91 -11.22 15.23 13.61
C THR A 91 -9.90 15.85 13.16
N LEU A 92 -9.47 16.97 13.74
CA LEU A 92 -8.16 17.56 13.47
C LEU A 92 -7.01 16.64 13.88
N PHE A 93 -7.03 16.12 15.10
CA PHE A 93 -5.96 15.28 15.63
C PHE A 93 -5.74 14.01 14.77
N TYR A 94 -6.82 13.30 14.47
CA TYR A 94 -6.76 12.08 13.66
C TYR A 94 -6.43 12.40 12.19
N GLY A 95 -7.00 13.47 11.64
CA GLY A 95 -6.70 13.93 10.28
C GLY A 95 -5.23 14.28 10.08
N LEU A 96 -4.64 15.07 10.99
CA LEU A 96 -3.22 15.47 10.95
C LEU A 96 -2.26 14.30 11.17
N ARG A 97 -2.68 13.26 11.89
CA ARG A 97 -1.91 12.00 12.02
C ARG A 97 -2.16 11.02 10.88
N HIS A 98 -2.85 11.44 9.82
CA HIS A 98 -3.22 10.58 8.69
C HIS A 98 -3.91 9.28 9.12
N SER A 99 -4.67 9.34 10.22
CA SER A 99 -5.38 8.19 10.81
C SER A 99 -6.88 8.35 10.59
N VAL A 100 -7.50 7.45 9.85
CA VAL A 100 -8.94 7.50 9.58
C VAL A 100 -9.71 6.85 10.73
N ARG A 101 -10.53 7.63 11.43
CA ARG A 101 -11.40 7.20 12.55
C ARG A 101 -12.88 7.53 12.30
N PRO A 102 -13.63 6.71 11.53
CA PRO A 102 -15.00 7.03 11.09
C PRO A 102 -15.99 7.29 12.24
N TRP A 103 -15.75 6.69 13.41
CA TRP A 103 -16.62 6.86 14.59
C TRP A 103 -16.78 8.33 15.00
N VAL A 104 -15.77 9.18 14.78
CA VAL A 104 -15.83 10.61 15.18
C VAL A 104 -16.95 11.32 14.44
N PHE A 105 -17.09 11.09 13.14
CA PHE A 105 -18.18 11.65 12.33
C PHE A 105 -19.54 11.11 12.75
N LEU A 106 -19.63 9.84 13.14
CA LEU A 106 -20.89 9.22 13.57
C LEU A 106 -21.35 9.79 14.91
N VAL A 107 -20.43 9.97 15.85
CA VAL A 107 -20.73 10.62 17.12
C VAL A 107 -21.09 12.08 16.89
N TYR A 108 -20.44 12.78 15.95
CA TYR A 108 -20.78 14.15 15.59
C TYR A 108 -22.23 14.29 15.11
N THR A 109 -22.68 13.44 14.17
CA THR A 109 -24.07 13.47 13.69
C THR A 109 -25.07 13.13 14.80
N ALA A 110 -24.73 12.21 15.69
CA ALA A 110 -25.56 11.86 16.84
C ALA A 110 -25.66 13.01 17.86
N VAL A 111 -24.56 13.70 18.17
CA VAL A 111 -24.51 14.81 19.12
C VAL A 111 -25.32 16.01 18.64
N VAL A 112 -25.24 16.36 17.35
CA VAL A 112 -26.06 17.46 16.79
C VAL A 112 -27.55 17.10 16.84
N ALA A 113 -27.91 15.87 16.43
CA ALA A 113 -29.30 15.41 16.52
C ALA A 113 -29.82 15.42 17.97
N ALA A 114 -29.04 14.90 18.91
CA ALA A 114 -29.37 14.90 20.33
C ALA A 114 -29.52 16.33 20.88
N GLY A 115 -28.66 17.27 20.46
CA GLY A 115 -28.78 18.68 20.82
C GLY A 115 -30.10 19.29 20.36
N ILE A 116 -30.50 19.02 19.12
CA ILE A 116 -31.79 19.49 18.57
C ILE A 116 -32.97 18.90 19.36
N PHE A 117 -32.97 17.59 19.65
CA PHE A 117 -34.03 16.96 20.45
C PHE A 117 -34.05 17.44 21.91
N ALA A 118 -32.89 17.80 22.46
CA ALA A 118 -32.73 18.32 23.82
C ALA A 118 -33.16 19.78 23.95
N LEU A 119 -33.25 20.52 22.84
CA LEU A 119 -33.51 21.96 22.83
C LEU A 119 -34.80 22.37 23.55
N PRO A 120 -35.96 21.69 23.39
CA PRO A 120 -37.19 22.00 24.15
C PRO A 120 -37.02 21.90 25.67
N LEU A 121 -36.21 20.94 26.14
CA LEU A 121 -35.93 20.72 27.57
C LEU A 121 -34.94 21.75 28.12
N ALA A 122 -34.07 22.27 27.25
CA ALA A 122 -33.08 23.27 27.59
C ALA A 122 -33.67 24.68 27.62
N TRP A 123 -34.71 24.97 26.85
CA TRP A 123 -35.33 26.29 26.82
C TRP A 123 -35.97 26.66 28.17
N THR A 124 -35.68 27.87 28.67
CA THR A 124 -36.17 28.37 29.96
C THR A 124 -37.47 29.17 29.86
N GLY A 125 -37.96 29.41 28.64
CA GLY A 125 -39.06 30.33 28.35
C GLY A 125 -38.57 31.71 27.93
N GLY A 126 -39.47 32.52 27.35
CA GLY A 126 -39.16 33.86 26.84
C GLY A 126 -38.71 33.89 25.36
N SER A 127 -38.58 35.08 24.80
CA SER A 127 -38.10 35.26 23.43
C SER A 127 -36.61 34.94 23.29
N MET A 128 -36.23 34.25 22.23
CA MET A 128 -34.84 34.13 21.81
C MET A 128 -34.46 35.32 20.92
N PRO A 129 -33.28 35.93 21.09
CA PRO A 129 -32.84 37.06 20.27
C PRO A 129 -32.57 36.67 18.81
N GLN A 130 -32.34 35.39 18.54
CA GLN A 130 -32.07 34.83 17.21
C GLN A 130 -32.20 33.30 17.23
N ASN A 131 -32.04 32.66 16.06
CA ASN A 131 -32.07 31.21 15.92
C ASN A 131 -31.12 30.49 16.91
N PRO A 132 -31.56 29.38 17.54
CA PRO A 132 -30.73 28.58 18.43
C PRO A 132 -29.36 28.24 17.84
N TRP A 133 -28.29 28.44 18.62
CA TRP A 133 -26.90 28.25 18.17
C TRP A 133 -26.62 26.88 17.53
N ILE A 134 -27.38 25.84 17.91
CA ILE A 134 -27.23 24.49 17.37
C ILE A 134 -27.52 24.41 15.86
N SER A 135 -28.26 25.37 15.30
CA SER A 135 -28.60 25.40 13.87
C SER A 135 -27.37 25.53 12.97
N GLY A 136 -26.33 26.24 13.42
CA GLY A 136 -25.07 26.37 12.67
C GLY A 136 -24.38 25.02 12.47
N PHE A 137 -24.57 24.08 13.40
CA PHE A 137 -23.95 22.76 13.33
C PHE A 137 -24.70 21.75 12.45
N ILE A 138 -25.90 22.08 11.95
CA ILE A 138 -26.67 21.19 11.07
C ILE A 138 -25.90 20.92 9.78
N ILE A 139 -25.32 21.94 9.14
CA ILE A 139 -24.54 21.77 7.91
C ILE A 139 -23.33 20.86 8.14
N LEU A 140 -22.65 21.02 9.28
CA LEU A 140 -21.54 20.14 9.65
C LEU A 140 -22.00 18.70 9.91
N ALA A 141 -23.13 18.49 10.60
CA ALA A 141 -23.68 17.14 10.77
C ALA A 141 -24.02 16.48 9.43
N VAL A 142 -24.57 17.25 8.47
CA VAL A 142 -24.85 16.78 7.11
C VAL A 142 -23.56 16.46 6.35
N GLY A 143 -22.51 17.27 6.50
CA GLY A 143 -21.18 16.98 5.95
C GLY A 143 -20.59 15.68 6.50
N ALA A 144 -20.67 15.46 7.83
CA ALA A 144 -20.23 14.23 8.48
C ALA A 144 -21.02 13.01 7.99
N ALA A 145 -22.35 13.14 7.86
CA ALA A 145 -23.21 12.13 7.26
C ALA A 145 -22.82 11.84 5.79
N ALA A 146 -22.52 12.87 5.00
CA ALA A 146 -22.10 12.72 3.61
C ALA A 146 -20.74 12.06 3.45
N VAL A 147 -19.83 12.21 4.42
CA VAL A 147 -18.55 11.48 4.49
C VAL A 147 -18.75 10.01 4.86
N LEU A 148 -19.71 9.67 5.71
CA LEU A 148 -19.92 8.29 6.17
C LEU A 148 -20.88 7.46 5.30
N TRP A 149 -21.97 8.06 4.88
CA TRP A 149 -23.10 7.34 4.30
C TRP A 149 -23.21 7.54 2.79
N SER A 150 -24.16 6.83 2.18
CA SER A 150 -24.51 7.08 0.79
C SER A 150 -25.11 8.49 0.61
N PRO A 151 -24.97 9.12 -0.57
CA PRO A 151 -25.53 10.45 -0.81
C PRO A 151 -27.03 10.51 -0.54
N LYS A 152 -27.78 9.44 -0.86
CA LYS A 152 -29.22 9.35 -0.59
C LYS A 152 -29.52 9.35 0.92
N ALA A 153 -28.74 8.62 1.71
CA ALA A 153 -28.90 8.58 3.15
C ALA A 153 -28.51 9.92 3.81
N ALA A 154 -27.48 10.61 3.32
CA ALA A 154 -27.10 11.92 3.80
C ALA A 154 -28.16 12.99 3.49
N VAL A 155 -28.76 12.98 2.30
CA VAL A 155 -29.90 13.85 1.96
C VAL A 155 -31.11 13.55 2.83
N LEU A 156 -31.44 12.26 3.04
CA LEU A 156 -32.55 11.88 3.92
C LEU A 156 -32.31 12.37 5.36
N TYR A 157 -31.10 12.19 5.89
CA TYR A 157 -30.72 12.70 7.21
C TYR A 157 -30.85 14.22 7.29
N MET A 158 -30.36 14.96 6.29
CA MET A 158 -30.50 16.42 6.21
C MET A 158 -31.97 16.85 6.26
N VAL A 159 -32.83 16.26 5.42
CA VAL A 159 -34.26 16.60 5.35
C VAL A 159 -34.94 16.31 6.69
N LEU A 160 -34.69 15.14 7.29
CA LEU A 160 -35.27 14.77 8.57
C LEU A 160 -34.79 15.70 9.71
N LEU A 161 -33.50 16.00 9.75
CA LEU A 161 -32.91 16.84 10.79
C LEU A 161 -33.43 18.28 10.71
N GLU A 162 -33.47 18.87 9.50
CA GLU A 162 -34.00 20.22 9.28
C GLU A 162 -35.51 20.26 9.57
N PHE A 163 -36.26 19.23 9.18
CA PHE A 163 -37.70 19.13 9.49
C PHE A 163 -37.95 19.11 11.00
N VAL A 164 -37.23 18.27 11.75
CA VAL A 164 -37.35 18.20 13.21
C VAL A 164 -36.98 19.53 13.85
N TYR A 165 -35.87 20.14 13.43
CA TYR A 165 -35.45 21.44 13.91
C TYR A 165 -36.51 22.52 13.64
N ALA A 166 -37.05 22.59 12.41
CA ALA A 166 -38.08 23.54 12.03
C ALA A 166 -39.37 23.36 12.84
N VAL A 167 -39.79 22.12 13.10
CA VAL A 167 -40.96 21.83 13.96
C VAL A 167 -40.71 22.29 15.39
N ILE A 168 -39.55 21.99 15.97
CA ILE A 168 -39.21 22.40 17.33
C ILE A 168 -39.20 23.92 17.45
N VAL A 169 -38.49 24.61 16.56
CA VAL A 169 -38.40 26.07 16.60
C VAL A 169 -39.77 26.71 16.38
N SER A 170 -40.53 26.28 15.36
CA SER A 170 -41.83 26.90 15.04
C SER A 170 -42.95 26.63 16.05
N ARG A 171 -42.88 25.52 16.81
CA ARG A 171 -43.95 25.11 17.74
C ARG A 171 -43.65 25.36 19.20
N VAL A 172 -42.36 25.38 19.56
CA VAL A 172 -41.93 25.45 20.95
C VAL A 172 -41.27 26.78 21.26
N ILE A 173 -40.46 27.32 20.34
CA ILE A 173 -39.57 28.44 20.65
C ILE A 173 -40.12 29.73 20.05
N THR A 174 -40.32 30.73 20.89
CA THR A 174 -40.57 32.10 20.44
C THR A 174 -39.25 32.78 20.13
N VAL A 175 -39.03 33.17 18.87
CA VAL A 175 -37.87 33.97 18.45
C VAL A 175 -38.36 35.40 18.24
N GLU A 176 -37.62 36.39 18.74
CA GLU A 176 -37.85 37.80 18.42
C GLU A 176 -37.82 38.01 16.91
N ASP A 177 -38.53 39.03 16.41
CA ASP A 177 -38.54 39.35 14.98
C ASP A 177 -37.11 39.63 14.51
N SER A 178 -36.49 38.62 13.90
CA SER A 178 -35.16 38.70 13.33
C SER A 178 -35.21 39.32 11.93
N ALA A 179 -34.15 40.03 11.56
CA ALA A 179 -34.03 40.62 10.22
C ALA A 179 -34.08 39.57 9.08
N GLU A 180 -33.74 38.31 9.36
CA GLU A 180 -33.89 37.20 8.44
C GLU A 180 -35.12 36.35 8.80
N PRO A 181 -36.06 36.11 7.87
CA PRO A 181 -37.16 35.18 8.07
C PRO A 181 -36.66 33.75 8.31
N TRP A 182 -37.19 33.06 9.31
CA TRP A 182 -36.78 31.68 9.65
C TRP A 182 -36.85 30.70 8.45
N LEU A 183 -37.82 30.90 7.55
CA LEU A 183 -37.96 30.15 6.30
C LEU A 183 -36.76 30.34 5.36
N ALA A 184 -36.27 31.57 5.23
CA ALA A 184 -35.12 31.90 4.39
C ALA A 184 -33.85 31.23 4.93
N ALA A 185 -33.65 31.28 6.25
CA ALA A 185 -32.53 30.63 6.92
C ALA A 185 -32.57 29.10 6.78
N GLY A 186 -33.76 28.49 6.84
CA GLY A 186 -33.93 27.04 6.61
C GLY A 186 -33.64 26.64 5.17
N LEU A 187 -34.17 27.39 4.20
CA LEU A 187 -33.94 27.15 2.78
C LEU A 187 -32.46 27.30 2.41
N SER A 188 -31.78 28.33 2.93
CA SER A 188 -30.35 28.53 2.68
C SER A 188 -29.53 27.36 3.22
N ARG A 189 -29.78 26.90 4.47
CA ARG A 189 -29.14 25.69 5.03
C ARG A 189 -29.41 24.44 4.20
N MET A 190 -30.63 24.23 3.70
CA MET A 190 -30.94 23.09 2.83
C MET A 190 -30.17 23.17 1.50
N VAL A 191 -30.07 24.35 0.88
CA VAL A 191 -29.33 24.54 -0.38
C VAL A 191 -27.84 24.29 -0.17
N PHE A 192 -27.23 24.90 0.86
CA PHE A 192 -25.81 24.70 1.16
C PHE A 192 -25.51 23.26 1.60
N GLY A 193 -26.37 22.66 2.42
CA GLY A 193 -26.26 21.26 2.84
C GLY A 193 -26.36 20.30 1.65
N PHE A 194 -27.31 20.53 0.73
CA PHE A 194 -27.44 19.73 -0.48
C PHE A 194 -26.21 19.88 -1.39
N MET A 195 -25.76 21.12 -1.62
CA MET A 195 -24.55 21.40 -2.40
C MET A 195 -23.33 20.69 -1.80
N LEU A 196 -23.16 20.73 -0.48
CA LEU A 196 -22.10 20.04 0.24
C LEU A 196 -22.17 18.52 0.01
N VAL A 197 -23.36 17.92 0.11
CA VAL A 197 -23.56 16.48 -0.17
C VAL A 197 -23.18 16.15 -1.61
N VAL A 198 -23.57 16.98 -2.58
CA VAL A 198 -23.23 16.77 -4.01
C VAL A 198 -21.72 16.84 -4.22
N VAL A 199 -21.05 17.87 -3.70
CA VAL A 199 -19.60 18.04 -3.82
C VAL A 199 -18.86 16.84 -3.22
N LEU A 200 -19.23 16.42 -2.00
CA LEU A 200 -18.61 15.27 -1.34
C LEU A 200 -18.91 13.96 -2.09
N ALA A 201 -20.12 13.79 -2.64
CA ALA A 201 -20.49 12.61 -3.43
C ALA A 201 -19.69 12.52 -4.73
N VAL A 202 -19.53 13.64 -5.45
CA VAL A 202 -18.72 13.71 -6.68
C VAL A 202 -17.24 13.46 -6.36
N GLY A 203 -16.72 14.07 -5.28
CA GLY A 203 -15.36 13.86 -4.82
C GLY A 203 -15.07 12.39 -4.50
N LYS A 204 -15.95 11.72 -3.74
CA LYS A 204 -15.84 10.28 -3.45
C LYS A 204 -15.79 9.43 -4.71
N ARG A 205 -16.71 9.67 -5.66
CA ARG A 205 -16.74 8.93 -6.94
C ARG A 205 -15.48 9.15 -7.76
N GLY A 206 -14.94 10.38 -7.79
CA GLY A 206 -13.70 10.70 -8.48
C GLY A 206 -12.52 9.93 -7.89
N VAL A 207 -12.43 9.88 -6.57
CA VAL A 207 -11.37 9.17 -5.83
C VAL A 207 -11.46 7.65 -6.03
N GLU A 208 -12.65 7.06 -5.94
CA GLU A 208 -12.87 5.63 -6.21
C GLU A 208 -12.46 5.27 -7.64
N LYS A 209 -12.80 6.12 -8.62
CA LYS A 209 -12.38 5.93 -10.00
C LYS A 209 -10.85 5.99 -10.16
N MET A 210 -10.19 6.93 -9.48
CA MET A 210 -8.73 7.02 -9.50
C MET A 210 -8.06 5.77 -8.93
N ASP A 211 -8.60 5.17 -7.86
CA ASP A 211 -8.07 3.93 -7.30
C ASP A 211 -8.19 2.75 -8.30
N ILE A 212 -9.30 2.67 -9.04
CA ILE A 212 -9.50 1.65 -10.10
C ILE A 212 -8.50 1.87 -11.24
N ASP A 213 -8.45 3.07 -11.81
CA ASP A 213 -7.55 3.43 -12.91
C ASP A 213 -6.08 3.18 -12.52
N TYR A 214 -5.76 3.42 -11.25
CA TYR A 214 -4.44 3.18 -10.69
C TYR A 214 -4.09 1.69 -10.58
N ALA A 215 -5.01 0.88 -10.06
CA ALA A 215 -4.83 -0.57 -9.96
C ALA A 215 -4.67 -1.18 -11.36
N GLU A 216 -5.44 -0.70 -12.33
CA GLU A 216 -5.33 -1.12 -13.73
C GLU A 216 -3.96 -0.77 -14.32
N ALA A 217 -3.54 0.49 -14.21
CA ALA A 217 -2.23 0.93 -14.71
C ALA A 217 -1.05 0.17 -14.07
N LEU A 218 -1.15 -0.15 -12.78
CA LEU A 218 -0.16 -0.96 -12.09
C LEU A 218 -0.12 -2.38 -12.66
N SER A 219 -1.27 -3.01 -12.85
CA SER A 219 -1.36 -4.37 -13.41
C SER A 219 -0.79 -4.45 -14.83
N GLN A 220 -1.07 -3.45 -15.67
CA GLN A 220 -0.52 -3.33 -17.03
C GLN A 220 1.00 -3.18 -16.99
N THR A 221 1.53 -2.36 -16.09
CA THR A 221 2.98 -2.16 -15.94
C THR A 221 3.68 -3.44 -15.51
N LEU A 222 3.10 -4.20 -14.57
CA LEU A 222 3.63 -5.48 -14.14
C LEU A 222 3.57 -6.53 -15.25
N ALA A 223 2.47 -6.58 -16.01
CA ALA A 223 2.34 -7.47 -17.16
C ALA A 223 3.38 -7.17 -18.25
N MET A 224 3.61 -5.89 -18.57
CA MET A 224 4.65 -5.50 -19.54
C MET A 224 6.06 -5.88 -19.07
N ARG A 225 6.37 -5.75 -17.77
CA ARG A 225 7.65 -6.18 -17.22
C ARG A 225 7.83 -7.69 -17.33
N ARG A 226 6.80 -8.46 -17.01
CA ARG A 226 6.82 -9.92 -17.14
C ARG A 226 7.05 -10.36 -18.60
N ASN A 227 6.31 -9.80 -19.54
CA ASN A 227 6.49 -10.11 -20.96
C ASN A 227 7.90 -9.77 -21.44
N ARG A 228 8.46 -8.62 -21.02
CA ARG A 228 9.85 -8.25 -21.37
C ARG A 228 10.87 -9.24 -20.82
N SER A 229 10.68 -9.73 -19.59
CA SER A 229 11.53 -10.78 -19.02
C SER A 229 11.45 -12.06 -19.83
N GLU A 230 10.23 -12.52 -20.12
CA GLU A 230 9.98 -13.74 -20.90
C GLU A 230 10.57 -13.63 -22.32
N THR A 231 10.42 -12.48 -22.99
CA THR A 231 11.03 -12.24 -24.31
C THR A 231 12.55 -12.22 -24.24
N ALA A 232 13.15 -11.59 -23.23
CA ALA A 232 14.61 -11.58 -23.06
C ALA A 232 15.17 -12.98 -22.80
N ASP A 233 14.47 -13.80 -22.01
CA ASP A 233 14.82 -15.21 -21.79
C ASP A 233 14.72 -16.02 -23.09
N GLN A 234 13.67 -15.79 -23.89
CA GLN A 234 13.50 -16.47 -25.17
C GLN A 234 14.58 -16.09 -26.18
N GLU A 235 14.92 -14.80 -26.31
CA GLU A 235 16.03 -14.33 -27.14
C GLU A 235 17.39 -14.89 -26.68
N ARG A 236 17.57 -15.13 -25.37
CA ARG A 236 18.77 -15.79 -24.85
C ARG A 236 18.81 -17.25 -25.30
N ILE A 237 17.71 -17.98 -25.18
CA ILE A 237 17.60 -19.38 -25.59
C ILE A 237 17.80 -19.53 -27.11
N ASP A 238 17.17 -18.67 -27.91
CA ASP A 238 17.31 -18.71 -29.37
C ASP A 238 18.77 -18.48 -29.80
N ARG A 239 19.48 -17.54 -29.16
CA ARG A 239 20.92 -17.35 -29.39
C ARG A 239 21.74 -18.58 -29.00
N LEU A 240 21.46 -19.20 -27.86
CA LEU A 240 22.16 -20.41 -27.41
C LEU A 240 21.97 -21.58 -28.40
N ILE A 241 20.74 -21.76 -28.90
CA ILE A 241 20.43 -22.79 -29.90
C ILE A 241 21.14 -22.49 -31.21
N HIS A 242 21.05 -21.24 -31.69
CA HIS A 242 21.57 -20.84 -32.99
C HIS A 242 23.10 -20.91 -33.05
N ASP A 243 23.79 -20.36 -32.06
CA ASP A 243 25.25 -20.20 -32.13
C ASP A 243 26.01 -21.49 -31.83
N ASN A 244 25.48 -22.35 -30.96
CA ASN A 244 26.17 -23.57 -30.54
C ASN A 244 25.62 -24.82 -31.23
N VAL A 245 24.30 -25.03 -31.24
CA VAL A 245 23.70 -26.28 -31.72
C VAL A 245 23.61 -26.29 -33.24
N MET A 246 23.11 -25.21 -33.85
CA MET A 246 22.94 -25.14 -35.30
C MET A 246 24.29 -25.16 -36.04
N ALA A 247 25.32 -24.50 -35.49
CA ALA A 247 26.67 -24.55 -36.03
C ALA A 247 27.23 -25.98 -36.09
N ALA A 248 27.07 -26.76 -35.01
CA ALA A 248 27.50 -28.15 -34.97
C ALA A 248 26.71 -29.05 -35.93
N LEU A 249 25.38 -28.88 -36.03
CA LEU A 249 24.53 -29.67 -36.92
C LEU A 249 24.75 -29.33 -38.40
N LEU A 250 24.97 -28.07 -38.75
CA LEU A 250 25.29 -27.64 -40.11
C LEU A 250 26.63 -28.21 -40.56
N ASP A 251 27.65 -28.15 -39.71
CA ASP A 251 28.97 -28.71 -40.01
C ASP A 251 28.93 -30.24 -40.15
N ALA A 252 28.14 -30.91 -39.30
CA ALA A 252 27.89 -32.35 -39.40
C ALA A 252 27.13 -32.73 -40.70
N SER A 253 26.10 -31.98 -41.09
CA SER A 253 25.28 -32.29 -42.28
C SER A 253 26.03 -32.14 -43.60
N ARG A 254 27.08 -31.31 -43.65
CA ARG A 254 27.96 -31.14 -44.82
C ARG A 254 29.01 -32.23 -44.95
N SER A 255 29.26 -32.99 -43.88
CA SER A 255 30.27 -34.06 -43.86
C SER A 255 29.73 -35.33 -44.54
N ARG A 256 30.32 -35.74 -45.66
CA ARG A 256 30.05 -37.04 -46.31
C ARG A 256 31.13 -38.05 -45.91
N GLY A 257 31.07 -38.55 -44.68
CA GLY A 257 32.06 -39.50 -44.12
C GLY A 257 32.17 -39.42 -42.60
N PRO A 258 33.18 -40.06 -41.99
CA PRO A 258 33.39 -39.97 -40.54
C PRO A 258 33.59 -38.52 -40.08
N LEU A 259 32.89 -38.13 -39.01
CA LEU A 259 32.86 -36.75 -38.51
C LEU A 259 34.26 -36.23 -38.17
N SER A 260 34.55 -35.00 -38.61
CA SER A 260 35.82 -34.33 -38.34
C SER A 260 36.04 -34.11 -36.84
N ARG A 261 37.30 -33.94 -36.44
CA ARG A 261 37.68 -33.62 -35.04
C ARG A 261 37.08 -32.29 -34.59
N GLN A 262 36.97 -31.33 -35.51
CA GLN A 262 36.41 -30.00 -35.29
C GLN A 262 34.89 -30.07 -35.02
N THR A 263 34.15 -30.84 -35.81
CA THR A 263 32.71 -31.05 -35.62
C THR A 263 32.41 -31.71 -34.27
N ARG A 264 33.23 -32.68 -33.86
CA ARG A 264 33.12 -33.32 -32.53
C ARG A 264 33.38 -32.34 -31.38
N GLN A 265 34.36 -31.43 -31.54
CA GLN A 265 34.62 -30.39 -30.54
C GLN A 265 33.49 -29.35 -30.46
N LEU A 266 32.92 -28.94 -31.61
CA LEU A 266 31.74 -28.07 -31.66
C LEU A 266 30.53 -28.72 -30.98
N ALA A 267 30.26 -29.99 -31.26
CA ALA A 267 29.19 -30.75 -30.62
C ALA A 267 29.40 -30.90 -29.10
N SER A 268 30.64 -31.19 -28.66
CA SER A 268 30.96 -31.26 -27.23
C SER A 268 30.72 -29.92 -26.52
N ARG A 269 31.18 -28.81 -27.10
CA ARG A 269 30.94 -27.47 -26.55
C ARG A 269 29.46 -27.12 -26.48
N ALA A 270 28.69 -27.48 -27.51
CA ALA A 270 27.24 -27.26 -27.50
C ALA A 270 26.54 -28.08 -26.41
N LEU A 271 26.97 -29.33 -26.19
CA LEU A 271 26.46 -30.17 -25.11
C LEU A 271 26.81 -29.62 -23.73
N ASP A 272 28.04 -29.12 -23.52
CA ASP A 272 28.46 -28.54 -22.25
C ASP A 272 27.63 -27.30 -21.90
N VAL A 273 27.43 -26.40 -22.88
CA VAL A 273 26.60 -25.19 -22.72
C VAL A 273 25.14 -25.54 -22.43
N LEU A 274 24.59 -26.54 -23.12
CA LEU A 274 23.22 -27.01 -22.87
C LEU A 274 23.08 -27.72 -21.52
N ALA A 275 24.07 -28.49 -21.10
CA ALA A 275 24.08 -29.16 -19.80
C ALA A 275 24.08 -28.13 -18.67
N GLU A 276 24.91 -27.09 -18.80
CA GLU A 276 24.97 -25.97 -17.87
C GLU A 276 23.62 -25.23 -17.80
N GLU A 277 23.01 -24.91 -18.94
CA GLU A 277 21.67 -24.28 -19.00
C GLU A 277 20.58 -25.18 -18.39
N SER A 278 20.63 -26.50 -18.65
CA SER A 278 19.67 -27.46 -18.08
C SER A 278 19.81 -27.56 -16.56
N SER A 279 21.04 -27.50 -16.04
CA SER A 279 21.34 -27.55 -14.62
C SER A 279 20.92 -26.27 -13.89
N ARG A 280 21.02 -25.11 -14.57
CA ARG A 280 20.45 -23.83 -14.11
C ARG A 280 18.92 -23.88 -14.09
N SER A 281 18.29 -24.45 -15.12
CA SER A 281 16.81 -24.55 -15.21
C SER A 281 16.20 -25.52 -14.20
N THR A 282 16.88 -26.63 -13.89
CA THR A 282 16.40 -27.64 -12.92
C THR A 282 16.79 -27.34 -11.47
N GLY A 283 17.58 -26.31 -11.21
CA GLY A 283 18.04 -25.94 -9.87
C GLY A 283 18.99 -26.95 -9.22
N SER A 284 19.51 -27.91 -9.98
CA SER A 284 20.43 -28.96 -9.50
C SER A 284 21.90 -28.52 -9.48
N HIS A 285 22.23 -27.37 -10.07
CA HIS A 285 23.56 -26.79 -9.94
C HIS A 285 23.72 -26.15 -8.56
N THR A 286 24.76 -26.52 -7.83
CA THR A 286 25.09 -25.91 -6.55
C THR A 286 26.38 -25.11 -6.67
N VAL A 287 26.40 -23.93 -6.06
CA VAL A 287 27.49 -22.96 -6.08
C VAL A 287 28.06 -22.89 -4.68
N MET A 288 29.39 -22.84 -4.59
CA MET A 288 30.06 -22.65 -3.30
C MET A 288 29.80 -21.23 -2.78
N VAL A 289 29.54 -21.10 -1.48
CA VAL A 289 29.22 -19.78 -0.89
C VAL A 289 30.30 -18.72 -1.15
N HIS A 290 31.58 -19.08 -1.27
CA HIS A 290 32.63 -18.11 -1.62
C HIS A 290 32.54 -17.61 -3.07
N VAL A 291 32.09 -18.45 -4.02
CA VAL A 291 31.87 -18.02 -5.41
C VAL A 291 30.70 -17.06 -5.49
N LEU A 292 29.62 -17.33 -4.73
CA LEU A 292 28.53 -16.36 -4.54
C LEU A 292 29.06 -15.02 -4.00
N MET A 293 30.00 -15.05 -3.06
CA MET A 293 30.60 -13.83 -2.54
C MET A 293 31.43 -13.08 -3.58
N ASP A 294 32.21 -13.78 -4.38
CA ASP A 294 32.98 -13.17 -5.48
C ASP A 294 32.04 -12.54 -6.52
N GLU A 295 30.99 -13.26 -6.93
CA GLU A 295 29.94 -12.75 -7.84
C GLU A 295 29.23 -11.52 -7.26
N LEU A 296 28.95 -11.53 -5.95
CA LEU A 296 28.34 -10.40 -5.27
C LEU A 296 29.28 -9.18 -5.25
N MET A 297 30.57 -9.39 -4.99
CA MET A 297 31.56 -8.33 -5.00
C MET A 297 31.69 -7.71 -6.40
N ASP A 298 31.68 -8.53 -7.44
CA ASP A 298 31.70 -8.08 -8.84
C ASP A 298 30.41 -7.32 -9.21
N ALA A 299 29.25 -7.84 -8.83
CA ALA A 299 27.96 -7.16 -9.07
C ALA A 299 27.86 -5.80 -8.36
N LEU A 300 28.51 -5.66 -7.20
CA LEU A 300 28.56 -4.43 -6.43
C LEU A 300 29.72 -3.49 -6.83
N ALA A 301 30.58 -3.88 -7.78
CA ALA A 301 31.71 -3.07 -8.24
C ALA A 301 31.33 -1.62 -8.67
N PRO A 302 30.18 -1.36 -9.34
CA PRO A 302 29.75 0.01 -9.65
C PRO A 302 29.54 0.90 -8.43
N TRP A 303 29.31 0.31 -7.25
CA TRP A 303 29.02 1.01 -6.00
C TRP A 303 30.17 0.94 -4.97
N ARG A 304 31.35 0.44 -5.36
CA ARG A 304 32.49 0.18 -4.47
C ARG A 304 32.90 1.35 -3.56
N SER A 305 32.75 2.60 -4.01
CA SER A 305 33.10 3.79 -3.23
C SER A 305 32.13 4.03 -2.07
N ARG A 306 30.88 3.60 -2.23
CA ARG A 306 29.75 3.82 -1.32
C ARG A 306 29.39 2.61 -0.47
N VAL A 307 29.89 1.42 -0.78
CA VAL A 307 29.62 0.21 -0.01
C VAL A 307 30.73 -0.03 1.02
N ARG A 308 30.36 -0.43 2.23
CA ARG A 308 31.27 -0.94 3.26
C ARG A 308 30.80 -2.32 3.70
N PHE A 309 31.75 -3.26 3.75
CA PHE A 309 31.50 -4.59 4.25
C PHE A 309 32.02 -4.69 5.67
N THR A 310 31.13 -4.87 6.64
CA THR A 310 31.49 -4.86 8.07
C THR A 310 31.62 -6.25 8.66
N ASN A 311 31.06 -7.28 8.03
CA ASN A 311 31.22 -8.67 8.45
C ASN A 311 30.92 -9.60 7.26
N LEU A 312 31.96 -10.00 6.52
CA LEU A 312 31.91 -11.18 5.62
C LEU A 312 32.50 -12.40 6.34
N ARG A 313 32.26 -12.50 7.65
CA ARG A 313 32.67 -13.69 8.40
C ARG A 313 31.60 -14.76 8.17
N GLY A 314 31.71 -15.47 7.04
CA GLY A 314 31.37 -16.89 7.11
C GLY A 314 32.21 -17.48 8.25
N PRO A 315 31.67 -18.35 9.13
CA PRO A 315 32.51 -19.02 10.10
C PRO A 315 33.66 -19.67 9.33
N MET A 316 34.87 -19.10 9.45
CA MET A 316 36.08 -19.68 8.90
C MET A 316 36.26 -20.99 9.64
N ARG A 317 35.73 -22.06 9.05
CA ARG A 317 35.95 -23.40 9.55
C ARG A 317 37.38 -23.81 9.19
N PRO A 318 38.07 -24.53 10.08
CA PRO A 318 39.42 -25.01 9.82
C PRO A 318 39.45 -25.88 8.54
N VAL A 319 40.61 -25.86 7.88
CA VAL A 319 40.87 -26.62 6.66
C VAL A 319 40.56 -28.11 6.89
N GLY A 320 39.56 -28.66 6.19
CA GLY A 320 39.21 -30.10 6.26
C GLY A 320 37.71 -30.43 6.38
N GLU A 321 36.85 -29.46 6.65
CA GLU A 321 35.38 -29.67 6.71
C GLU A 321 34.67 -29.38 5.36
N PRO A 322 33.49 -29.99 5.10
CA PRO A 322 32.82 -29.91 3.79
C PRO A 322 32.49 -28.48 3.37
N ARG A 323 32.73 -28.20 2.08
CA ARG A 323 32.40 -26.92 1.45
C ARG A 323 30.89 -26.73 1.46
N VAL A 324 30.40 -25.57 1.89
CA VAL A 324 28.96 -25.27 1.92
C VAL A 324 28.52 -24.86 0.51
N PHE A 325 27.54 -25.57 -0.01
CA PHE A 325 26.94 -25.28 -1.29
C PHE A 325 25.53 -24.73 -1.12
N VAL A 326 25.16 -23.82 -2.03
CA VAL A 326 23.80 -23.33 -2.17
C VAL A 326 23.34 -23.55 -3.61
N PRO A 327 22.05 -23.83 -3.86
CA PRO A 327 21.57 -23.94 -5.24
C PRO A 327 21.86 -22.66 -6.03
N ALA A 328 22.24 -22.78 -7.30
CA ALA A 328 22.65 -21.65 -8.13
C ALA A 328 21.54 -20.61 -8.31
N TYR A 329 20.29 -21.04 -8.37
CA TYR A 329 19.14 -20.14 -8.43
C TYR A 329 18.98 -19.31 -7.14
N VAL A 330 19.36 -19.87 -5.98
CA VAL A 330 19.38 -19.18 -4.69
C VAL A 330 20.51 -18.16 -4.67
N ALA A 331 21.71 -18.56 -5.11
CA ALA A 331 22.86 -17.67 -5.25
C ALA A 331 22.51 -16.45 -6.13
N HIS A 332 21.94 -16.69 -7.31
CA HIS A 332 21.51 -15.64 -8.23
C HIS A 332 20.44 -14.72 -7.62
N GLY A 333 19.40 -15.30 -7.00
CA GLY A 333 18.33 -14.53 -6.36
C GLY A 333 18.83 -13.64 -5.22
N LEU A 334 19.77 -14.14 -4.40
CA LEU A 334 20.42 -13.38 -3.34
C LEU A 334 21.28 -12.25 -3.93
N THR A 335 22.13 -12.53 -4.94
CA THR A 335 22.95 -11.51 -5.60
C THR A 335 22.10 -10.39 -6.19
N GLN A 336 21.01 -10.72 -6.87
CA GLN A 336 20.10 -9.73 -7.46
C GLN A 336 19.42 -8.88 -6.38
N ALA A 337 18.93 -9.51 -5.31
CA ALA A 337 18.25 -8.81 -4.22
C ALA A 337 19.19 -7.87 -3.45
N VAL A 338 20.42 -8.30 -3.16
CA VAL A 338 21.44 -7.44 -2.51
C VAL A 338 21.83 -6.28 -3.42
N THR A 339 22.07 -6.54 -4.71
CA THR A 339 22.45 -5.51 -5.69
C THR A 339 21.36 -4.44 -5.82
N GLU A 340 20.10 -4.85 -5.89
CA GLU A 340 18.97 -3.94 -5.94
C GLU A 340 18.83 -3.15 -4.64
N ALA A 341 18.97 -3.77 -3.46
CA ALA A 341 18.94 -3.08 -2.17
C ALA A 341 20.05 -2.01 -2.06
N VAL A 342 21.28 -2.35 -2.46
CA VAL A 342 22.40 -1.41 -2.49
C VAL A 342 22.15 -0.27 -3.49
N SER A 343 21.66 -0.59 -4.68
CA SER A 343 21.34 0.44 -5.69
C SER A 343 20.28 1.42 -5.17
N ASN A 344 19.27 0.91 -4.45
CA ASN A 344 18.22 1.73 -3.87
C ASN A 344 18.74 2.64 -2.77
N SER A 345 19.60 2.14 -1.87
CA SER A 345 20.29 3.02 -0.93
C SER A 345 21.08 4.10 -1.69
N ALA A 346 21.93 3.72 -2.63
CA ALA A 346 22.81 4.66 -3.33
C ALA A 346 22.04 5.75 -4.11
N ARG A 347 20.83 5.46 -4.62
CA ARG A 347 19.98 6.40 -5.35
C ARG A 347 19.07 7.24 -4.45
N HIS A 348 18.63 6.71 -3.31
CA HIS A 348 17.51 7.28 -2.57
C HIS A 348 17.80 7.64 -1.12
N SER A 349 18.74 6.97 -0.44
CA SER A 349 19.00 7.22 0.98
C SER A 349 19.59 8.61 1.21
N GLY A 350 20.44 9.09 0.29
CA GLY A 350 21.26 10.28 0.50
C GLY A 350 22.38 10.06 1.51
N SER A 351 22.59 8.82 1.98
CA SER A 351 23.75 8.43 2.78
C SER A 351 25.00 8.38 1.91
N GLU A 352 26.14 8.76 2.48
CA GLU A 352 27.44 8.58 1.83
C GLU A 352 27.86 7.11 1.74
N LEU A 353 27.42 6.30 2.71
CA LEU A 353 27.81 4.90 2.86
C LEU A 353 26.61 3.98 3.06
N THR A 354 26.70 2.78 2.47
CA THR A 354 25.79 1.66 2.68
C THR A 354 26.59 0.49 3.22
N THR A 355 26.15 -0.04 4.35
CA THR A 355 26.78 -1.17 5.01
C THR A 355 26.12 -2.47 4.56
N VAL A 356 26.92 -3.42 4.09
CA VAL A 356 26.46 -4.78 3.74
C VAL A 356 27.17 -5.78 4.66
N SER A 357 26.41 -6.59 5.38
CA SER A 357 26.92 -7.70 6.18
C SER A 357 26.27 -9.02 5.76
N MET A 358 27.03 -10.09 5.92
CA MET A 358 26.59 -11.45 5.64
C MET A 358 26.86 -12.32 6.86
N GLU A 359 25.85 -13.08 7.25
CA GLU A 359 25.94 -14.10 8.29
C GLU A 359 25.50 -15.43 7.72
N GLY A 360 26.11 -16.52 8.17
CA GLY A 360 25.60 -17.84 7.86
C GLY A 360 26.03 -18.87 8.89
N ALA A 361 25.15 -19.83 9.16
CA ALA A 361 25.42 -20.94 10.06
C ALA A 361 24.65 -22.19 9.63
N LEU A 362 24.94 -23.33 10.26
CA LEU A 362 24.19 -24.55 10.03
C LEU A 362 22.74 -24.37 10.52
N CYS A 363 21.80 -24.96 9.80
CA CYS A 363 20.41 -25.10 10.16
C CYS A 363 19.91 -26.52 9.84
N GLU A 364 18.68 -26.84 10.23
CA GLU A 364 18.11 -28.15 9.92
C GLU A 364 17.97 -28.34 8.39
N PRO A 365 18.40 -29.47 7.81
CA PRO A 365 18.23 -29.74 6.39
C PRO A 365 16.77 -29.71 5.98
N THR A 366 16.46 -29.08 4.85
CA THR A 366 15.11 -29.05 4.27
C THR A 366 15.14 -29.54 2.83
N ARG A 367 13.96 -29.74 2.24
CA ARG A 367 13.83 -30.16 0.83
C ARG A 367 14.50 -29.17 -0.14
N ILE A 368 14.53 -27.88 0.20
CA ILE A 368 15.16 -26.82 -0.60
C ILE A 368 16.60 -26.50 -0.16
N ASN A 369 17.01 -27.01 1.00
CA ASN A 369 18.32 -26.80 1.60
C ASN A 369 18.85 -28.12 2.19
N PRO A 370 19.22 -29.10 1.35
CA PRO A 370 19.61 -30.43 1.81
C PRO A 370 20.92 -30.44 2.61
N GLU A 371 21.75 -29.41 2.48
CA GLU A 371 23.02 -29.29 3.23
C GLU A 371 22.86 -28.64 4.61
N GLY A 372 21.68 -28.11 4.94
CA GLY A 372 21.40 -27.57 6.27
C GLY A 372 22.25 -26.35 6.62
N PHE A 373 22.22 -25.31 5.79
CA PHE A 373 22.89 -24.03 6.04
C PHE A 373 22.01 -22.82 5.73
N TYR A 374 22.05 -21.78 6.56
CA TYR A 374 21.33 -20.54 6.30
C TYR A 374 22.28 -19.39 5.94
N LEU A 375 21.77 -18.47 5.12
CA LEU A 375 22.40 -17.23 4.73
C LEU A 375 21.51 -16.06 5.13
N ARG A 376 22.10 -15.04 5.74
CA ARG A 376 21.46 -13.77 6.07
C ARG A 376 22.30 -12.62 5.56
N PHE A 377 21.71 -11.78 4.70
CA PHE A 377 22.30 -10.52 4.27
C PHE A 377 21.58 -9.36 4.94
N THR A 378 22.34 -8.45 5.55
CA THR A 378 21.80 -7.19 6.10
C THR A 378 22.40 -6.02 5.35
N ILE A 379 21.54 -5.21 4.73
CA ILE A 379 21.90 -4.00 4.01
C ILE A 379 21.36 -2.82 4.81
N SER A 380 22.23 -1.94 5.29
CA SER A 380 21.86 -0.81 6.16
C SER A 380 22.44 0.50 5.66
N ASP A 381 21.65 1.56 5.64
CA ASP A 381 22.08 2.93 5.42
C ASP A 381 21.58 3.87 6.53
N ASP A 382 22.34 4.93 6.80
CA ASP A 382 21.99 5.97 7.78
C ASP A 382 21.36 7.20 7.09
N GLY A 383 20.69 6.97 5.96
CA GLY A 383 20.13 8.06 5.15
C GLY A 383 18.82 8.61 5.68
N ARG A 384 18.11 9.31 4.80
CA ARG A 384 16.84 9.98 5.12
C ARG A 384 15.74 9.05 5.61
N GLY A 385 15.84 7.74 5.35
CA GLY A 385 14.78 6.75 5.60
C GLY A 385 13.45 7.13 4.92
N PHE A 386 12.43 6.30 5.11
CA PHE A 386 11.09 6.63 4.61
C PHE A 386 10.01 6.03 5.50
N ASN A 387 8.81 6.59 5.42
CA ASN A 387 7.65 5.94 6.01
C ASN A 387 7.10 4.94 5.01
N TYR A 388 7.16 3.66 5.38
CA TYR A 388 6.68 2.54 4.57
C TYR A 388 5.23 2.73 4.08
N HIS A 389 4.36 3.32 4.89
CA HIS A 389 2.94 3.52 4.55
C HIS A 389 2.68 4.69 3.59
N ASP A 390 3.66 5.57 3.38
CA ASP A 390 3.49 6.79 2.58
C ASP A 390 3.95 6.63 1.12
N ILE A 391 4.64 5.52 0.78
CA ILE A 391 5.10 5.25 -0.59
C ILE A 391 3.92 4.86 -1.50
N PRO A 392 3.63 5.61 -2.57
CA PRO A 392 2.62 5.23 -3.55
C PRO A 392 2.97 3.90 -4.24
N GLY A 393 2.01 2.99 -4.39
CA GLY A 393 2.07 1.77 -5.23
C GLY A 393 2.81 1.86 -6.59
N ARG A 394 2.87 3.01 -7.26
CA ARG A 394 3.61 3.23 -8.51
C ARG A 394 5.13 3.22 -8.32
N ARG A 395 5.60 3.50 -7.10
CA ARG A 395 7.01 3.43 -6.69
C ARG A 395 7.33 2.14 -5.90
N LEU A 396 6.34 1.24 -5.74
CA LEU A 396 6.52 -0.06 -5.08
C LEU A 396 7.30 -1.08 -5.89
N GLY A 397 7.76 -0.74 -7.11
CA GLY A 397 8.49 -1.65 -7.99
C GLY A 397 9.75 -2.26 -7.36
N VAL A 398 10.34 -1.58 -6.38
CA VAL A 398 11.49 -2.07 -5.58
C VAL A 398 11.08 -3.16 -4.59
N ARG A 399 9.98 -2.95 -3.85
CA ARG A 399 9.46 -3.92 -2.87
C ARG A 399 8.94 -5.16 -3.55
N VAL A 400 8.19 -4.99 -4.63
CA VAL A 400 7.66 -6.10 -5.43
C VAL A 400 8.84 -6.93 -5.95
N SER A 401 9.88 -6.31 -6.51
CA SER A 401 11.01 -7.05 -7.07
C SER A 401 11.90 -7.75 -6.04
N ILE A 402 12.24 -7.13 -4.90
CA ILE A 402 13.12 -7.77 -3.88
C ILE A 402 12.36 -8.86 -3.13
N VAL A 403 11.12 -8.59 -2.70
CA VAL A 403 10.31 -9.55 -1.93
C VAL A 403 9.91 -10.73 -2.82
N GLU A 404 9.41 -10.50 -4.04
CA GLU A 404 9.04 -11.59 -4.94
C GLU A 404 10.25 -12.47 -5.31
N ASN A 405 11.43 -11.87 -5.56
CA ASN A 405 12.63 -12.64 -5.86
C ASN A 405 13.07 -13.54 -4.69
N ILE A 406 13.06 -13.00 -3.47
CA ILE A 406 13.48 -13.77 -2.28
C ILE A 406 12.44 -14.82 -1.89
N GLU A 407 11.15 -14.50 -1.98
CA GLU A 407 10.09 -15.48 -1.75
C GLU A 407 10.11 -16.61 -2.80
N ALA A 408 10.39 -16.29 -4.07
CA ALA A 408 10.50 -17.27 -5.16
C ALA A 408 11.60 -18.32 -4.92
N ILE A 409 12.69 -17.94 -4.24
CA ILE A 409 13.77 -18.87 -3.87
C ILE A 409 13.55 -19.56 -2.50
N GLY A 410 12.43 -19.27 -1.82
CA GLY A 410 12.10 -19.83 -0.50
C GLY A 410 12.73 -19.10 0.69
N GLY A 411 13.11 -17.83 0.51
CA GLY A 411 13.64 -16.97 1.56
C GLY A 411 12.59 -16.03 2.18
N ALA A 412 13.04 -15.19 3.11
CA ALA A 412 12.26 -14.15 3.78
C ALA A 412 12.97 -12.79 3.68
N VAL A 413 12.16 -11.72 3.65
CA VAL A 413 12.64 -10.33 3.64
C VAL A 413 12.01 -9.58 4.81
N ASP A 414 12.84 -8.89 5.58
CA ASP A 414 12.43 -7.96 6.62
C ASP A 414 12.97 -6.55 6.30
N LEU A 415 12.15 -5.53 6.53
CA LEU A 415 12.46 -4.14 6.19
C LEU A 415 12.13 -3.23 7.38
N ASP A 416 13.16 -2.60 7.93
CA ASP A 416 13.04 -1.61 8.99
C ASP A 416 13.47 -0.24 8.46
N THR A 417 12.55 0.73 8.49
CA THR A 417 12.81 2.10 8.05
C THR A 417 11.82 3.08 8.66
N ALA A 418 12.32 4.27 8.97
CA ALA A 418 11.51 5.41 9.36
C ALA A 418 12.17 6.71 8.89
N PRO A 419 11.40 7.79 8.63
CA PRO A 419 11.98 9.09 8.31
C PRO A 419 13.02 9.52 9.35
N GLY A 420 14.23 9.83 8.90
CA GLY A 420 15.39 10.24 9.71
C GLY A 420 16.14 9.12 10.43
N ARG A 421 15.75 7.84 10.26
CA ARG A 421 16.39 6.68 10.92
C ARG A 421 17.12 5.75 9.95
N GLY A 422 17.24 6.12 8.67
CA GLY A 422 17.83 5.26 7.65
C GLY A 422 16.94 4.12 7.20
N THR A 423 17.54 3.14 6.55
CA THR A 423 16.87 1.94 6.02
C THR A 423 17.70 0.71 6.31
N ARG A 424 17.07 -0.36 6.78
CA ARG A 424 17.67 -1.68 6.97
C ARG A 424 16.84 -2.74 6.27
N VAL A 425 17.47 -3.48 5.36
CA VAL A 425 16.90 -4.62 4.64
C VAL A 425 17.60 -5.89 5.09
N THR A 426 16.85 -6.86 5.59
CA THR A 426 17.36 -8.17 6.01
C THR A 426 16.80 -9.23 5.08
N LEU A 427 17.67 -9.95 4.37
CA LEU A 427 17.33 -11.05 3.48
C LEU A 427 17.78 -12.35 4.14
N THR A 428 16.90 -13.33 4.29
CA THR A 428 17.22 -14.63 4.91
C THR A 428 16.83 -15.78 4.01
N TRP A 429 17.72 -16.77 3.86
CA TRP A 429 17.43 -18.02 3.16
C TRP A 429 18.03 -19.22 3.91
N PRO A 430 17.33 -20.37 4.03
CA PRO A 430 15.90 -20.52 3.78
C PRO A 430 15.06 -19.77 4.83
N ARG A 431 13.81 -19.41 4.51
CA ARG A 431 12.93 -18.65 5.42
C ARG A 431 12.71 -19.34 6.77
N ASP A 432 12.78 -20.66 6.79
CA ASP A 432 12.51 -21.47 7.98
C ASP A 432 13.71 -21.51 8.94
N ALA A 433 14.85 -20.89 8.56
CA ALA A 433 16.01 -20.73 9.44
C ALA A 433 15.80 -19.68 10.55
N THR A 434 14.72 -18.90 10.48
CA THR A 434 14.37 -17.85 11.46
C THR A 434 13.23 -18.25 12.41
N ALA A 435 12.74 -19.50 12.35
CA ALA A 435 11.64 -19.99 13.17
C ALA A 435 12.09 -20.52 14.53
#